data_AF-A0A382QTG1-F1
#
_entry.id   AF-A0A382QTG1-F1
#
_cell.length_a   1.000
_cell.length_b   1.000
_cell.length_c   1.000
_cell.angle_alpha   90.00
_cell.angle_beta   90.00
_cell.angle_gamma   90.00
#
_symmetry.space_group_name_H-M   'P 1'
#
loop_
_entity.id
_entity.type
_entity.pdbx_description
1 polymer ?
#
loop_
_entity_poly.entity_id
_entity_poly.type
_entity_poly.pdbx_seq_one_letter_code
_entity_poly.pdbx_strand_id
1 'polypeptide(L)' 'GCAFHPRCPFATDVCREGVPQLEDVGDGQQVACVRKDEID' A
#
# COMPACT_ATOMS: atom_id res chain seq x y z
N GLY A 1 8.87 -5.93 -1.26
CA GLY A 1 8.47 -4.73 -0.51
C GLY A 1 7.82 -3.70 -1.41
N CYS A 2 6.81 -3.00 -0.90
CA CYS A 2 6.18 -1.83 -1.50
C CYS A 2 7.24 -0.77 -1.84
N ALA A 3 7.30 -0.31 -3.09
CA ALA A 3 8.31 0.67 -3.53
C ALA A 3 8.28 2.00 -2.73
N PHE A 4 7.14 2.32 -2.10
CA PHE A 4 6.97 3.52 -1.29
C PHE A 4 7.43 3.36 0.17
N HIS A 5 7.67 2.13 0.64
CA HIS A 5 8.01 1.85 2.05
C HIS A 5 9.20 2.65 2.62
N PRO A 6 10.26 3.02 1.86
CA PRO A 6 11.37 3.79 2.43
C PRO A 6 11.00 5.23 2.80
N ARG A 7 9.88 5.74 2.25
CA ARG A 7 9.44 7.13 2.39
C ARG A 7 8.03 7.26 2.99
N CYS A 8 7.32 6.15 3.18
CA CYS A 8 5.97 6.14 3.72
C CYS A 8 6.00 6.31 5.26
N PRO A 9 5.33 7.33 5.82
CA PRO A 9 5.28 7.53 7.27
C PRO A 9 4.47 6.44 7.99
N PHE A 10 3.65 5.69 7.27
CA PHE A 10 2.80 4.62 7.79
C PHE A 10 3.36 3.21 7.50
N ALA A 11 4.59 3.11 7.00
CA ALA A 11 5.20 1.83 6.65
C ALA A 11 5.33 0.91 7.88
N THR A 12 4.90 -0.33 7.72
CA THR A 12 5.10 -1.42 8.68
C THR A 12 6.03 -2.48 8.09
N ASP A 13 6.38 -3.50 8.89
CA ASP A 13 7.25 -4.58 8.42
C ASP A 13 6.65 -5.34 7.22
N VAL A 14 5.33 -5.50 7.18
CA VAL A 14 4.60 -6.11 6.06
C VAL A 14 4.84 -5.35 4.74
N CYS A 15 5.05 -4.04 4.79
CA CYS A 15 5.38 -3.26 3.59
C CYS A 15 6.75 -3.63 2.98
N ARG A 16 7.64 -4.30 3.73
CA ARG A 16 8.98 -4.72 3.28
C ARG A 16 8.98 -6.14 2.73
N GLU A 17 8.12 -7.00 3.28
CA GLU A 17 8.06 -8.44 2.99
C GLU A 17 7.61 -8.76 1.56
N GLY A 18 6.66 -8.00 1.00
CA GLY A 18 6.05 -8.29 -0.29
C GLY A 18 5.71 -7.04 -1.11
N VAL A 19 5.46 -7.20 -2.41
CA VAL A 19 4.80 -6.16 -3.20
C VAL A 19 3.30 -6.28 -2.93
N PRO A 20 2.62 -5.23 -2.45
CA PRO A 20 1.19 -5.29 -2.20
C PRO A 20 0.42 -5.55 -3.49
N GLN A 21 -0.72 -6.23 -3.39
CA GLN A 21 -1.59 -6.39 -4.55
C GLN A 21 -2.16 -5.04 -4.96
N LEU A 22 -2.29 -4.85 -6.27
CA LEU A 22 -2.96 -3.70 -6.83
C LEU A 22 -4.46 -3.98 -6.79
N GLU A 23 -5.19 -3.13 -6.06
CA GLU A 23 -6.61 -3.28 -5.83
C GLU A 23 -7.36 -2.06 -6.37
N ASP A 24 -8.51 -2.32 -6.98
CA ASP A 24 -9.41 -1.28 -7.47
C ASP A 24 -10.16 -0.68 -6.28
N VAL A 25 -10.12 0.64 -6.14
CA VAL A 25 -10.81 1.38 -5.06
C VAL A 25 -11.99 2.20 -5.58
N GLY A 26 -12.39 1.99 -6.83
CA GLY A 26 -13.46 2.73 -7.51
C GLY A 26 -12.92 3.88 -8.37
N ASP A 27 -13.81 4.47 -9.17
CA ASP A 27 -13.53 5.65 -10.02
C ASP A 27 -12.31 5.51 -10.95
N GLY A 28 -11.96 4.28 -11.34
CA GLY A 28 -10.77 3.98 -12.15
C GLY A 28 -9.45 4.17 -11.41
N GLN A 29 -9.49 4.31 -10.09
CA GLN A 29 -8.32 4.41 -9.23
C GLN A 29 -7.92 3.05 -8.70
N GLN A 30 -6.60 2.84 -8.61
CA GLN A 30 -6.03 1.61 -8.11
C GLN A 30 -4.96 1.91 -7.08
N VAL A 31 -4.93 1.11 -6.02
CA VAL A 31 -4.06 1.28 -4.87
C VAL A 31 -3.33 -0.03 -4.57
N ALA A 32 -2.04 0.07 -4.32
CA ALA A 32 -1.20 -1.04 -3.84
C ALA A 32 -0.69 -0.75 -2.42
N CYS A 33 -1.60 -0.36 -1.52
CA CYS A 33 -1.29 -0.07 -0.12
C CYS A 33 -1.79 -1.22 0.76
N VAL A 34 -0.89 -1.78 1.58
CA VAL A 34 -1.24 -2.84 2.55
C VAL A 34 -2.26 -2.36 3.60
N ARG A 35 -2.29 -1.05 3.86
CA ARG A 35 -3.12 -0.42 4.89
C ARG A 35 -4.21 0.48 4.33
N LYS A 36 -4.63 0.25 3.08
CA LYS A 36 -5.64 1.09 2.41
C LYS A 36 -6.94 1.22 3.22
N ASP A 37 -7.33 0.19 3.96
CA ASP A 37 -8.58 0.15 4.73
C ASP A 37 -8.46 0.83 6.11
N GLU A 38 -7.24 1.19 6.51
CA GLU A 38 -6.94 1.83 7.80
C GLU A 38 -6.60 3.32 7.67
N ILE A 39 -6.32 3.80 6.45
CA ILE A 39 -5.79 5.13 6.18
C ILE A 39 -6.53 5.70 4.96
N ASP A 40 -7.45 6.63 5.22
CA ASP A 40 -8.06 7.53 4.22
C ASP A 40 -7.22 8.81 4.05
#